data_AF-A0A5D0MYW6-F1
#
_entry.id   AF-A0A5D0MYW6-F1
#
_cell.length_a   1.000
_cell.length_b   1.000
_cell.length_c   1.000
_cell.angle_alpha   90.00
_cell.angle_beta   90.00
_cell.angle_gamma   90.00
#
_symmetry.space_group_name_H-M   'P 1'
#
loop_
_entity.id
_entity.type
_entity.pdbx_description
1 polymer ?
#
loop_
_entity_poly.entity_id
_entity_poly.type
_entity_poly.pdbx_seq_one_letter_code
_entity_poly.pdbx_strand_id
1 'polypeptide(L)' 'MPEWSCGCCGRWRVSVELIRGRYRYRLVHRYPAEHGGGANVVGEVASVAELELLLRRYAPVGLADLREAA' A
#
# COMPACT_ATOMS: atom_id res chain seq x y z
N MET A 1 12.89 0.15 -4.52
CA MET A 1 11.92 -0.58 -3.68
C MET A 1 10.64 -0.63 -4.49
N PRO A 2 10.15 -1.82 -4.89
CA PRO A 2 8.93 -1.88 -5.67
C PRO A 2 7.78 -1.28 -4.86
N GLU A 3 7.05 -0.38 -5.51
CA GLU A 3 5.86 0.26 -4.97
C GLU A 3 4.70 -0.07 -5.92
N TRP A 4 3.57 -0.45 -5.36
CA TRP A 4 2.31 -0.54 -6.08
C TRP A 4 1.39 0.57 -5.62
N SER A 5 0.57 1.09 -6.52
CA SER A 5 -0.46 2.06 -6.22
C SER A 5 -1.80 1.61 -6.79
N CYS A 6 -2.91 2.02 -6.17
CA CYS A 6 -4.22 1.72 -6.73
C CYS A 6 -4.39 2.39 -8.10
N GLY A 7 -4.90 1.64 -9.08
CA GLY A 7 -5.09 2.13 -10.44
C GLY A 7 -6.19 3.19 -10.59
N CYS A 8 -7.02 3.39 -9.57
CA CYS A 8 -8.14 4.34 -9.62
C CYS A 8 -7.72 5.79 -9.30
N CYS A 9 -6.86 6.01 -8.30
CA CYS A 9 -6.48 7.36 -7.86
C CYS A 9 -5.05 7.47 -7.32
N GLY A 10 -4.31 6.37 -7.23
CA GLY A 10 -2.94 6.34 -6.73
C GLY A 10 -2.76 6.73 -5.25
N ARG A 11 -3.86 6.87 -4.48
CA ARG A 11 -3.83 7.28 -3.07
C ARG A 11 -3.41 6.14 -2.15
N TRP A 12 -3.85 4.92 -2.45
CA TRP A 12 -3.43 3.73 -1.72
C TRP A 12 -2.17 3.20 -2.35
N ARG A 13 -1.12 3.04 -1.55
CA ARG A 13 0.19 2.55 -1.99
C ARG A 13 0.67 1.42 -1.11
N VAL A 14 1.37 0.47 -1.71
CA VAL A 14 2.02 -0.64 -1.02
C VAL A 14 3.48 -0.61 -1.39
N SER A 15 4.36 -0.42 -0.41
CA SER A 15 5.80 -0.61 -0.62
C SER A 15 6.21 -2.00 -0.14
N VAL A 16 7.12 -2.65 -0.88
CA VAL A 16 7.66 -3.95 -0.48
C VAL A 16 9.16 -3.89 -0.23
N GLU A 17 9.55 -4.35 0.94
CA GLU A 17 10.92 -4.42 1.40
C GLU A 17 11.30 -5.88 1.67
N LEU A 18 12.52 -6.28 1.27
CA LEU A 18 13.10 -7.55 1.66
C LEU A 18 14.13 -7.31 2.77
N ILE A 19 13.79 -7.64 4.01
CA ILE A 19 14.62 -7.42 5.19
C ILE A 19 15.08 -8.77 5.73
N ARG A 20 16.38 -9.06 5.65
CA ARG A 20 16.98 -10.33 6.13
C ARG A 20 16.24 -11.58 5.63
N GLY A 21 15.89 -11.60 4.34
CA GLY A 21 15.17 -12.71 3.71
C GLY A 21 13.67 -12.78 3.99
N ARG A 22 13.09 -11.77 4.66
CA ARG A 22 11.65 -11.68 4.93
C ARG A 22 11.04 -10.48 4.21
N TYR A 23 9.94 -10.72 3.51
CA TYR A 23 9.18 -9.64 2.90
C TYR A 23 8.42 -8.84 3.95
N ARG A 24 8.37 -7.53 3.77
CA ARG A 24 7.52 -6.59 4.53
C ARG A 24 6.72 -5.78 3.53
N TYR A 25 5.41 -5.81 3.69
CA TYR A 25 4.45 -5.05 2.90
C TYR A 25 3.94 -3.91 3.77
N ARG A 26 4.11 -2.67 3.33
CA ARG A 26 3.64 -1.48 4.05
C ARG A 26 2.53 -0.82 3.26
N LEU A 27 1.33 -0.76 3.85
CA LEU A 27 0.19 -0.04 3.28
C LEU A 27 0.23 1.42 3.71
N VAL A 28 0.17 2.32 2.74
CA VAL A 28 0.20 3.78 2.92
C VAL A 28 -1.02 4.40 2.28
N HIS A 29 -1.63 5.36 2.96
CA HIS A 29 -2.66 6.23 2.41
C HIS A 29 -2.09 7.63 2.19
N ARG A 30 -2.14 8.11 0.94
CA ARG A 30 -1.68 9.44 0.53
C ARG A 30 -2.83 10.42 0.45
N TYR A 31 -2.69 11.56 1.10
CA TYR A 31 -3.70 12.62 1.07
C TYR A 31 -3.52 13.53 -0.14
N PRO A 32 -4.61 14.10 -0.68
CA PRO A 32 -4.57 15.14 -1.69
C PRO A 32 -3.70 16.33 -1.29
N ALA A 33 -2.99 16.93 -2.26
CA ALA A 33 -2.15 18.11 -2.03
C ALA A 33 -2.95 19.31 -1.52
N GLU A 34 -4.21 19.45 -1.95
CA GLU A 34 -5.16 20.48 -1.47
C GLU A 34 -5.45 20.40 0.04
N HIS A 35 -5.18 19.26 0.68
CA HIS A 35 -5.31 19.06 2.12
C HIS A 35 -3.96 19.09 2.85
N GLY A 36 -2.93 19.69 2.24
CA GLY A 36 -1.56 19.71 2.75
C GLY A 36 -0.72 18.51 2.33
N GLY A 37 -1.29 17.56 1.59
CA GLY A 37 -0.60 16.37 1.11
C GLY A 37 -0.16 15.43 2.23
N GLY A 38 0.94 14.71 1.99
CA GLY A 38 1.50 13.75 2.94
C GLY A 38 0.95 12.33 2.79
N ALA A 39 1.43 11.45 3.66
CA ALA A 39 1.10 10.04 3.65
C ALA A 39 1.13 9.48 5.07
N ASN A 40 0.18 8.60 5.39
CA ASN A 40 0.14 7.87 6.66
C ASN A 40 0.33 6.38 6.42
N VAL A 41 1.17 5.75 7.24
CA VAL A 41 1.26 4.29 7.29
C VAL A 41 0.02 3.76 7.99
N VAL A 42 -0.74 2.93 7.27
CA VAL A 42 -1.96 2.31 7.78
C VAL A 42 -1.64 1.00 8.49
N GLY A 43 -0.67 0.26 7.98
CA GLY A 43 -0.21 -0.98 8.60
C GLY A 43 0.92 -1.64 7.84
N GLU A 44 1.55 -2.60 8.49
CA GLU A 44 2.65 -3.38 7.95
C GLU A 44 2.45 -4.85 8.25
N VAL A 45 2.70 -5.70 7.26
CA VAL A 45 2.46 -7.14 7.34
C VAL A 45 3.58 -7.92 6.63
N ALA A 46 3.69 -9.22 6.90
CA ALA A 46 4.80 -10.04 6.45
C ALA A 46 4.42 -10.99 5.29
N SER A 47 3.16 -10.99 4.87
CA SER A 47 2.66 -11.86 3.81
C SER A 47 1.60 -11.19 2.92
N VAL A 48 1.44 -11.72 1.71
CA VAL A 48 0.42 -11.26 0.75
C VAL A 48 -1.00 -11.51 1.27
N ALA A 49 -1.24 -12.63 1.98
CA ALA A 49 -2.54 -12.93 2.55
C ALA A 49 -2.94 -11.92 3.64
N GLU A 50 -2.02 -11.58 4.53
CA GLU A 50 -2.23 -10.53 5.54
C GLU A 50 -2.42 -9.15 4.89
N LEU A 51 -1.72 -8.87 3.78
CA LEU A 51 -1.90 -7.63 3.02
C LEU A 51 -3.32 -7.55 2.46
N GLU A 52 -3.85 -8.63 1.91
CA GLU A 52 -5.22 -8.67 1.41
C GLU A 52 -6.24 -8.39 2.53
N LEU A 53 -6.05 -8.96 3.72
CA LEU A 53 -6.90 -8.70 4.87
C LEU A 53 -6.78 -7.25 5.35
N LEU A 54 -5.56 -6.69 5.36
CA LEU A 54 -5.31 -5.30 5.74
C LEU A 54 -6.00 -4.34 4.77
N LEU A 55 -5.89 -4.60 3.47
CA LEU A 55 -6.57 -3.85 2.42
C LEU A 55 -8.08 -3.88 2.61
N ARG A 56 -8.68 -5.07 2.76
CA ARG A 56 -10.14 -5.20 3.00
C ARG A 56 -10.62 -4.46 4.25
N ARG A 57 -9.77 -4.32 5.28
CA ARG A 57 -10.13 -3.65 6.53
C ARG A 57 -10.10 -2.12 6.41
N TYR A 58 -9.08 -1.58 5.74
CA TYR A 58 -8.80 -0.14 5.81
C TYR A 58 -8.92 0.59 4.48
N ALA A 59 -8.89 -0.13 3.35
CA ALA A 59 -8.86 0.43 2.02
C ALA A 59 -10.08 -0.03 1.19
N PRO A 60 -10.61 0.83 0.31
CA PRO A 60 -11.66 0.47 -0.63
C PRO A 60 -11.09 -0.22 -1.90
N VAL A 61 -9.94 -0.90 -1.80
CA VAL A 61 -9.24 -1.54 -2.92
C VAL A 61 -8.68 -2.89 -2.51
N GLY A 62 -8.58 -3.82 -3.44
CA GLY A 62 -7.96 -5.13 -3.27
C GLY A 62 -6.63 -5.26 -4.03
N LEU A 63 -6.00 -6.44 -3.93
CA LEU A 63 -4.74 -6.73 -4.63
C LEU A 63 -4.86 -6.57 -6.16
N ALA A 64 -6.00 -6.92 -6.74
CA ALA A 64 -6.24 -6.80 -8.18
C ALA A 64 -6.32 -5.35 -8.69
N ASP A 65 -6.59 -4.39 -7.79
CA ASP A 65 -6.66 -2.97 -8.12
C ASP A 65 -5.28 -2.29 -8.07
N LEU A 66 -4.27 -2.98 -7.54
CA LEU A 66 -2.91 -2.47 -7.42
C LEU A 66 -2.14 -2.64 -8.73
N ARG A 67 -1.42 -1.59 -9.10
CA ARG A 67 -0.55 -1.54 -10.27
C ARG A 67 0.82 -1.06 -9.83
N GLU A 68 1.86 -1.57 -10.47
CA GLU A 68 3.22 -1.11 -10.21
C GLU A 68 3.29 0.40 -10.48
N ALA A 69 3.81 1.14 -9.50
CA ALA A 69 3.99 2.58 -9.61
C ALA A 69 5.23 2.86 -10.48
N ALA A 70 5.09 3.78 -11.43
CA ALA A 70 6.16 4.21 -12.33
C ALA A 70 7.19 5.12 -11.63
#